data_AF-A0A6P7GYI9-F1
#
_entry.id   AF-A0A6P7GYI9-F1
#
_cell.length_a   1.000
_cell.length_b   1.000
_cell.length_c   1.000
_cell.angle_alpha   90.00
_cell.angle_beta   90.00
_cell.angle_gamma   90.00
#
_symmetry.space_group_name_H-M   'P 1'
#
loop_
_entity.id
_entity.type
_entity.pdbx_description
1 polymer ?
#
loop_
_entity_poly.entity_id
_entity_poly.type
_entity_poly.pdbx_seq_one_letter_code
_entity_poly.pdbx_strand_id
1 'polypeptide(L)'
;MIPLERYIASLMPLQKSIHPFKAPPSPLPFNPDSFFATLEAAGPQLTLNNTGIRGDWVGLYKKFFRSPNFTAWFNTRYTELTMKLQALQTEALSNADLKLWAQERPEVEIVDMVLRIQNKIQKCDQRDIPVDSAIKEKLSLRLNEITSGLPDDLKNILHVS
;
A
#
# COMPACT_ATOMS: atom_id res chain seq x y z
N MET A 1 19.34 -0.11 12.89
CA MET A 1 18.33 0.71 12.16
C MET A 1 18.02 1.97 12.97
N ILE A 2 17.80 3.10 12.28
CA ILE A 2 17.51 4.40 12.90
C ILE A 2 16.09 4.37 13.51
N PRO A 3 15.85 4.92 14.73
CA PRO A 3 14.57 4.80 15.45
C PRO A 3 13.33 5.23 14.64
N LEU A 4 13.46 6.30 13.85
CA LEU A 4 12.37 6.84 13.07
C LEU A 4 11.97 5.94 11.89
N GLU A 5 12.94 5.33 11.20
CA GLU A 5 12.66 4.39 10.11
C GLU A 5 11.95 3.13 10.61
N ARG A 6 12.37 2.61 11.76
CA ARG A 6 11.72 1.46 12.39
C ARG A 6 10.28 1.77 12.77
N TYR A 7 10.02 2.96 13.31
CA TYR A 7 8.66 3.38 13.64
C TYR A 7 7.80 3.51 12.37
N ILE A 8 8.30 4.15 11.31
CA ILE A 8 7.59 4.22 10.03
C ILE A 8 7.29 2.82 9.47
N ALA A 9 8.24 1.88 9.53
CA ALA A 9 7.99 0.51 9.10
C ALA A 9 6.87 -0.16 9.92
N SER A 10 6.72 0.18 11.20
CA SER A 10 5.64 -0.32 12.05
C SER A 10 4.26 0.25 11.71
N LEU A 11 4.18 1.33 10.92
CA LEU A 11 2.92 1.87 10.40
C LEU A 11 2.35 1.01 9.26
N MET A 12 3.10 0.01 8.77
CA MET A 12 2.57 -0.94 7.80
C MET A 12 1.45 -1.77 8.43
N PRO A 13 0.27 -1.82 7.81
CA PRO A 13 -0.79 -2.72 8.25
C PRO A 13 -0.34 -4.18 8.10
N LEU A 14 -0.94 -5.05 8.92
CA LEU A 14 -0.65 -6.48 8.89
C LEU A 14 -0.98 -7.05 7.50
N GLN A 15 -0.14 -7.91 6.95
CA GLN A 15 -0.36 -8.49 5.62
C GLN A 15 -1.73 -9.18 5.49
N LYS A 16 -2.24 -9.78 6.58
CA LYS A 16 -3.57 -10.42 6.63
C LYS A 16 -4.75 -9.47 6.39
N SER A 17 -4.57 -8.15 6.50
CA SER A 17 -5.63 -7.17 6.19
C SER A 17 -5.68 -6.80 4.71
N ILE A 18 -4.72 -7.25 3.91
CA ILE A 18 -4.69 -6.99 2.46
C ILE A 18 -5.61 -8.02 1.78
N HIS A 19 -6.73 -7.55 1.25
CA HIS A 19 -7.69 -8.39 0.54
C HIS A 19 -7.69 -8.10 -0.96
N PRO A 20 -7.77 -9.12 -1.82
CA PRO A 20 -7.72 -8.95 -3.28
C PRO A 20 -8.89 -8.11 -3.80
N PHE A 21 -10.08 -8.28 -3.23
CA PHE A 21 -11.32 -7.66 -3.74
C PHE A 21 -11.67 -6.33 -3.05
N LYS A 22 -10.88 -5.89 -2.06
CA LYS A 22 -11.09 -4.61 -1.35
C LYS A 22 -10.04 -3.58 -1.75
N ALA A 23 -10.31 -2.32 -1.43
CA ALA A 23 -9.32 -1.27 -1.58
C ALA A 23 -8.04 -1.61 -0.77
N PRO A 24 -6.85 -1.24 -1.28
CA PRO A 24 -5.62 -1.39 -0.51
C PRO A 24 -5.74 -0.61 0.80
N PRO A 25 -5.31 -1.17 1.95
CA PRO A 25 -5.31 -0.44 3.20
C PRO A 25 -4.34 0.75 3.11
N SER A 26 -4.62 1.81 3.86
CA SER A 26 -3.68 2.92 4.02
C SER A 26 -2.67 2.62 5.13
N PRO A 27 -1.44 3.17 5.06
CA PRO A 27 -0.54 3.14 6.20
C PRO A 27 -1.19 3.79 7.43
N LEU A 28 -0.84 3.33 8.62
CA LEU A 28 -1.32 3.94 9.86
C LEU A 28 -0.82 5.39 9.97
N PRO A 29 -1.61 6.30 10.56
CA PRO A 29 -1.18 7.69 10.75
C PRO A 29 0.02 7.73 11.70
N PHE A 30 0.95 8.64 11.43
CA PHE A 30 2.07 8.89 12.32
C PHE A 30 1.59 9.51 13.62
N ASN A 31 1.91 8.89 14.76
CA ASN A 31 1.61 9.42 16.08
C ASN A 31 2.92 9.73 16.83
N PRO A 32 3.23 11.01 17.09
CA PRO A 32 4.43 11.40 17.83
C PRO A 32 4.53 10.77 19.23
N ASP A 33 3.43 10.65 19.97
CA ASP A 33 3.42 10.09 21.33
C ASP A 33 3.74 8.60 21.29
N SER A 34 3.17 7.87 20.33
CA SER A 34 3.51 6.46 20.09
C SER A 34 4.98 6.30 19.69
N PHE A 35 5.50 7.19 18.84
CA PHE A 35 6.92 7.19 18.48
C PHE A 35 7.80 7.40 19.72
N PHE A 36 7.49 8.38 20.58
CA PHE A 36 8.25 8.63 21.81
C PHE A 36 8.21 7.44 22.77
N ALA A 37 7.07 6.76 22.90
CA ALA A 37 6.98 5.52 23.66
C ALA A 37 7.93 4.43 23.11
N THR A 38 8.11 4.35 21.79
CA THR A 38 9.09 3.42 21.20
C THR A 38 10.55 3.82 21.47
N LEU A 39 10.83 5.10 21.77
CA LEU A 39 12.17 5.53 22.10
C LEU A 39 12.61 5.02 23.47
N GLU A 40 11.70 4.81 24.42
CA GLU A 40 12.06 4.25 25.73
C GLU A 40 12.56 2.80 25.60
N ALA A 41 11.84 1.98 24.83
CA ALA A 41 12.15 0.57 24.64
C ALA A 41 13.21 0.29 23.57
N ALA A 42 13.35 1.17 22.57
CA ALA A 42 14.16 0.88 21.39
C ALA A 42 14.92 2.11 20.83
N GLY A 43 15.12 3.14 21.65
CA GLY A 43 15.68 4.41 21.21
C GLY A 43 17.14 4.38 20.77
N PRO A 44 17.66 5.52 20.30
CA PRO A 44 19.03 5.65 19.82
C PRO A 44 20.07 5.26 20.87
N GLN A 45 19.74 5.29 22.16
CA GLN A 45 20.60 4.77 23.24
C GLN A 45 20.98 3.29 23.08
N LEU A 46 20.23 2.49 22.32
CA LEU A 46 20.60 1.09 22.03
C LEU A 46 21.60 0.96 20.86
N THR A 47 21.75 1.99 20.04
CA THR A 47 22.64 2.00 18.85
C THR A 47 23.78 3.01 18.93
N LEU A 48 23.63 4.05 19.77
CA LEU A 48 24.58 5.15 20.02
C LEU A 48 25.18 5.08 21.43
N ASN A 49 24.94 4.01 22.19
CA ASN A 49 25.65 3.76 23.46
C ASN A 49 27.19 3.72 23.27
N ASN A 50 27.66 3.23 22.12
CA ASN A 50 29.09 3.21 21.77
C ASN A 50 29.68 4.59 21.42
N THR A 51 28.87 5.66 21.33
CA THR A 51 29.36 7.02 21.00
C THR A 51 29.37 7.97 22.19
N GLY A 52 28.90 7.56 23.37
CA GLY A 52 28.94 8.36 24.60
C GLY A 52 28.02 9.59 24.62
N ILE A 53 27.18 9.78 23.60
CA ILE A 53 26.28 10.94 23.49
C ILE A 53 25.06 10.73 24.40
N ARG A 54 25.04 11.42 25.55
CA ARG A 54 23.84 11.60 26.39
C ARG A 54 23.19 12.93 26.01
N GLY A 55 22.01 12.89 25.40
CA GLY A 55 21.29 14.09 24.98
C GLY A 55 19.77 13.95 25.14
N ASP A 56 19.08 15.09 25.17
CA ASP A 56 17.61 15.15 25.14
C ASP A 56 17.09 14.76 23.74
N TRP A 57 16.96 13.45 23.52
CA TRP A 57 16.46 12.88 22.27
C TRP A 57 15.01 13.29 22.01
N VAL A 58 14.20 13.40 23.05
CA VAL A 58 12.79 13.80 22.95
C VAL A 58 12.72 15.24 22.43
N GLY A 59 13.46 16.16 23.03
CA GLY A 59 13.54 17.55 22.57
C GLY A 59 14.09 17.68 21.16
N LEU A 60 15.08 16.87 20.78
CA LEU A 60 15.62 16.82 19.42
C LEU A 60 14.54 16.43 18.40
N TYR A 61 13.85 15.33 18.62
CA TYR A 61 12.80 14.88 17.70
C TYR A 61 11.60 15.83 17.68
N LYS A 62 11.22 16.44 18.81
CA LYS A 62 10.19 17.50 18.85
C LYS A 62 10.55 18.69 17.97
N LYS A 63 11.81 19.13 17.98
CA LYS A 63 12.30 20.20 17.09
C LYS A 63 12.35 19.72 15.64
N PHE A 64 12.83 18.51 15.39
CA PHE A 64 12.91 17.93 14.06
C PHE A 64 11.54 17.77 13.39
N PHE A 65 10.52 17.30 14.12
CA PHE A 65 9.16 17.13 13.59
C PHE A 65 8.48 18.44 13.17
N ARG A 66 8.97 19.58 13.65
CA ARG A 66 8.51 20.92 13.23
C ARG A 66 9.27 21.46 12.01
N SER A 67 10.31 20.77 11.57
CA SER A 67 11.14 21.21 10.45
C SER A 67 10.54 20.79 9.10
N PRO A 68 10.73 21.59 8.04
CA PRO A 68 10.37 21.20 6.67
C PRO A 68 11.03 19.89 6.22
N ASN A 69 12.23 19.60 6.74
CA ASN A 69 12.97 18.38 6.45
C ASN A 69 12.20 17.13 6.89
N PHE A 70 11.58 17.15 8.08
CA PHE A 70 10.76 16.03 8.53
C PHE A 70 9.52 15.88 7.65
N THR A 71 8.83 16.97 7.31
CA THR A 71 7.64 16.91 6.45
C THR A 71 7.95 16.30 5.10
N ALA A 72 9.02 16.76 4.42
CA ALA A 72 9.43 16.22 3.14
C ALA A 72 9.80 14.74 3.24
N TRP A 73 10.65 14.40 4.22
CA TRP A 73 11.07 13.02 4.47
C TRP A 73 9.88 12.09 4.77
N PHE A 74 8.97 12.52 5.64
CA PHE A 74 7.79 11.75 6.03
C PHE A 74 6.88 11.51 4.82
N ASN A 75 6.63 12.53 4.01
CA ASN A 75 5.80 12.41 2.81
C ASN A 75 6.40 11.41 1.81
N THR A 76 7.72 11.46 1.59
CA THR A 76 8.41 10.47 0.74
C THR A 76 8.21 9.06 1.29
N ARG A 77 8.50 8.83 2.58
CA ARG A 77 8.36 7.50 3.19
C ARG A 77 6.91 7.01 3.20
N TYR A 78 5.95 7.87 3.49
CA TYR A 78 4.53 7.54 3.49
C TYR A 78 4.05 7.16 2.09
N THR A 79 4.56 7.85 1.06
CA THR A 79 4.29 7.53 -0.34
C THR A 79 4.86 6.15 -0.70
N GLU A 80 6.11 5.86 -0.31
CA GLU A 80 6.74 4.55 -0.51
C GLU A 80 5.91 3.41 0.14
N LEU A 81 5.45 3.59 1.38
CA LEU A 81 4.59 2.62 2.06
C LEU A 81 3.26 2.43 1.33
N THR A 82 2.65 3.53 0.89
CA THR A 82 1.38 3.49 0.16
C THR A 82 1.53 2.74 -1.17
N MET A 83 2.58 3.03 -1.94
CA MET A 83 2.89 2.32 -3.18
C MET A 83 3.13 0.83 -2.94
N LYS A 84 3.85 0.47 -1.86
CA LYS A 84 4.06 -0.93 -1.49
C LYS A 84 2.76 -1.65 -1.16
N LEU A 85 1.83 -1.02 -0.44
CA LEU A 85 0.52 -1.58 -0.15
C LEU A 85 -0.34 -1.76 -1.41
N GLN A 86 -0.26 -0.80 -2.34
CA GLN A 86 -0.91 -0.94 -3.65
C GLN A 86 -0.32 -2.09 -4.47
N ALA A 87 1.00 -2.29 -4.45
CA ALA A 87 1.66 -3.40 -5.13
C ALA A 87 1.23 -4.75 -4.53
N LEU A 88 1.27 -4.90 -3.21
CA LEU A 88 0.86 -6.13 -2.51
C LEU A 88 -0.62 -6.48 -2.76
N GLN A 89 -1.51 -5.48 -2.75
CA GLN A 89 -2.92 -5.72 -3.04
C GLN A 89 -3.14 -6.08 -4.52
N THR A 90 -2.38 -5.47 -5.44
CA THR A 90 -2.43 -5.81 -6.87
C THR A 90 -1.95 -7.23 -7.13
N GLU A 91 -0.89 -7.67 -6.44
CA GLU A 91 -0.41 -9.05 -6.47
C GLU A 91 -1.45 -10.03 -5.90
N ALA A 92 -2.07 -9.70 -4.76
CA ALA A 92 -3.15 -10.52 -4.22
C ALA A 92 -4.32 -10.66 -5.20
N LEU A 93 -4.70 -9.56 -5.87
CA LEU A 93 -5.77 -9.53 -6.87
C LEU A 93 -5.42 -10.35 -8.11
N SER A 94 -4.19 -10.27 -8.63
CA SER A 94 -3.78 -11.07 -9.79
C SER A 94 -3.80 -12.58 -9.47
N ASN A 95 -3.51 -12.94 -8.22
CA ASN A 95 -3.54 -14.32 -7.75
C ASN A 95 -4.97 -14.84 -7.45
N ALA A 96 -5.94 -13.97 -7.22
CA ALA A 96 -7.30 -14.35 -6.84
C ALA A 96 -8.09 -15.00 -7.99
N ASP A 97 -9.09 -15.81 -7.64
CA ASP A 97 -10.03 -16.39 -8.60
C ASP A 97 -11.24 -15.45 -8.78
N LEU A 98 -11.21 -14.66 -9.86
CA LEU A 98 -12.30 -13.73 -10.18
C LEU A 98 -13.54 -14.42 -10.74
N LYS A 99 -13.40 -15.61 -11.35
CA LYS A 99 -14.55 -16.35 -11.87
C LYS A 99 -15.41 -16.85 -10.73
N LEU A 100 -14.79 -17.48 -9.73
CA LEU A 100 -15.48 -17.92 -8.53
C LEU A 100 -16.08 -16.74 -7.77
N TRP A 101 -15.33 -15.64 -7.63
CA TRP A 101 -15.83 -14.44 -6.96
C TRP A 101 -17.07 -13.85 -7.67
N ALA A 102 -17.06 -13.76 -9.00
CA ALA A 102 -18.14 -13.15 -9.77
C ALA A 102 -19.46 -13.94 -9.71
N GLN A 103 -19.43 -15.25 -9.53
CA GLN A 103 -20.64 -16.11 -9.50
C GLN A 103 -21.63 -15.74 -8.38
N GLU A 104 -21.13 -15.24 -7.26
CA GLU A 104 -21.95 -14.90 -6.08
C GLU A 104 -22.19 -13.38 -5.94
N ARG A 105 -21.87 -12.59 -6.98
CA ARG A 105 -21.84 -11.13 -6.91
C ARG A 105 -22.87 -10.51 -7.85
N PRO A 106 -23.50 -9.40 -7.44
CA PRO A 106 -24.37 -8.66 -8.34
C PRO A 106 -23.52 -8.04 -9.46
N GLU A 107 -24.14 -7.90 -10.63
CA GLU A 107 -23.50 -7.37 -11.84
C GLU A 107 -22.82 -6.02 -11.63
N VAL A 108 -23.42 -5.11 -10.84
CA VAL A 108 -22.82 -3.82 -10.48
C VAL A 108 -21.46 -3.97 -9.77
N GLU A 109 -21.29 -4.97 -8.90
CA GLU A 109 -20.01 -5.23 -8.24
C GLU A 109 -18.98 -5.80 -9.21
N ILE A 110 -19.42 -6.62 -10.17
CA ILE A 110 -18.57 -7.17 -11.23
C ILE A 110 -18.06 -6.04 -12.13
N VAL A 111 -18.95 -5.12 -12.52
CA VAL A 111 -18.60 -3.93 -13.30
C VAL A 111 -17.61 -3.03 -12.56
N ASP A 112 -17.85 -2.75 -11.26
CA ASP A 112 -16.90 -1.98 -10.45
C ASP A 112 -15.52 -2.66 -10.39
N MET A 113 -15.50 -3.99 -10.27
CA MET A 113 -14.26 -4.77 -10.28
C MET A 113 -13.52 -4.66 -11.62
N VAL A 114 -14.23 -4.73 -12.74
CA VAL A 114 -13.65 -4.54 -14.09
C VAL A 114 -13.00 -3.16 -14.21
N LEU A 115 -13.73 -2.10 -13.86
CA LEU A 115 -13.22 -0.72 -13.88
C LEU A 115 -12.00 -0.55 -12.96
N ARG A 116 -12.04 -1.17 -11.78
CA ARG A 116 -10.94 -1.15 -10.82
C ARG A 116 -9.70 -1.86 -11.34
N ILE A 117 -9.86 -2.99 -12.02
CA ILE A 117 -8.75 -3.73 -12.63
C ILE A 117 -8.16 -2.94 -13.80
N GLN A 118 -8.98 -2.35 -14.68
CA GLN A 118 -8.52 -1.48 -15.77
C GLN A 118 -7.71 -0.29 -15.22
N ASN A 119 -8.22 0.39 -14.20
CA ASN A 119 -7.50 1.50 -13.55
C ASN A 119 -6.16 1.05 -12.95
N LYS A 120 -6.10 -0.16 -12.39
CA LYS A 120 -4.85 -0.72 -11.87
C LYS A 120 -3.85 -1.02 -12.98
N ILE A 121 -4.27 -1.62 -14.09
CA ILE A 121 -3.40 -1.87 -15.24
C ILE A 121 -2.82 -0.55 -15.74
N GLN A 122 -3.65 0.48 -15.91
CA GLN A 122 -3.19 1.81 -16.31
C GLN A 122 -2.14 2.39 -15.34
N LYS A 123 -2.38 2.31 -14.02
CA LYS A 123 -1.43 2.78 -13.00
C LYS A 123 -0.13 1.98 -12.98
N CYS A 124 -0.20 0.67 -13.25
CA CYS A 124 0.98 -0.17 -13.41
C CYS A 124 1.81 0.29 -14.62
N ASP A 125 1.17 0.69 -15.73
CA ASP A 125 1.86 1.17 -16.93
C ASP A 125 2.47 2.56 -16.76
N GLN A 126 1.80 3.43 -16.01
CA GLN A 126 2.32 4.74 -15.59
C GLN A 126 3.43 4.65 -14.53
N ARG A 127 3.74 3.44 -14.02
CA ARG A 127 4.69 3.17 -12.92
C ARG A 127 4.31 3.77 -11.57
N ASP A 128 3.04 4.11 -11.37
CA ASP A 128 2.51 4.53 -10.06
C ASP A 128 2.36 3.34 -9.10
N ILE A 129 2.15 2.14 -9.63
CA ILE A 129 2.14 0.88 -8.89
C ILE A 129 3.34 0.05 -9.33
N PRO A 130 4.36 -0.13 -8.47
CA PRO A 130 5.57 -0.86 -8.82
C PRO A 130 5.32 -2.37 -8.71
N VAL A 131 4.95 -3.01 -9.82
CA VAL A 131 4.79 -4.46 -9.95
C VAL A 131 5.52 -5.00 -11.16
N ASP A 132 5.95 -6.26 -11.08
CA ASP A 132 6.63 -6.97 -12.16
C ASP A 132 5.70 -7.19 -13.37
N SER A 133 6.30 -7.33 -14.56
CA SER A 133 5.55 -7.58 -15.80
C SER A 133 4.66 -8.82 -15.72
N ALA A 134 5.13 -9.89 -15.06
CA ALA A 134 4.35 -11.11 -14.86
C ALA A 134 3.05 -10.86 -14.07
N ILE A 135 3.08 -9.97 -13.07
CA ILE A 135 1.88 -9.59 -12.30
C ILE A 135 0.91 -8.82 -13.19
N LYS A 136 1.41 -7.93 -14.05
CA LYS A 136 0.59 -7.18 -15.01
C LYS A 136 -0.10 -8.10 -16.02
N GLU A 137 0.64 -9.03 -16.61
CA GLU A 137 0.10 -10.02 -17.55
C GLU A 137 -0.99 -10.87 -16.88
N LYS A 138 -0.74 -11.32 -15.64
CA LYS A 138 -1.73 -12.07 -14.87
C LYS A 138 -2.96 -11.22 -14.56
N LEU A 139 -2.80 -9.94 -14.25
CA LEU A 139 -3.92 -9.02 -14.02
C LEU A 139 -4.76 -8.79 -15.28
N SER A 140 -4.13 -8.69 -16.46
CA SER A 140 -4.82 -8.63 -17.75
C SER A 140 -5.57 -9.93 -18.06
N LEU A 141 -4.99 -11.09 -17.74
CA LEU A 141 -5.70 -12.37 -17.83
C LEU A 141 -6.94 -12.38 -16.92
N ARG A 142 -6.79 -11.93 -15.67
CA ARG A 142 -7.89 -11.81 -14.71
C ARG A 142 -9.00 -10.89 -15.22
N LEU A 143 -8.65 -9.76 -15.85
CA LEU A 143 -9.61 -8.86 -16.50
C LEU A 143 -10.42 -9.56 -17.60
N ASN A 144 -9.74 -10.32 -18.47
CA ASN A 144 -10.40 -11.05 -19.56
C ASN A 144 -11.33 -12.14 -19.00
N GLU A 145 -10.91 -12.83 -17.94
CA GLU A 145 -11.71 -13.87 -17.29
C GLU A 145 -13.03 -13.32 -16.74
N ILE A 146 -12.99 -12.22 -15.99
CA ILE A 146 -14.20 -11.63 -15.41
C ILE A 146 -15.10 -10.99 -16.47
N THR A 147 -14.50 -10.39 -17.50
CA THR A 147 -15.23 -9.78 -18.62
C THR A 147 -15.94 -10.84 -19.46
N SER A 148 -15.32 -12.00 -19.67
CA SER A 148 -15.93 -13.08 -20.48
C SER A 148 -17.28 -13.56 -19.95
N GLY A 149 -17.51 -13.42 -18.64
CA GLY A 149 -18.78 -13.75 -17.99
C GLY A 149 -19.84 -12.64 -18.03
N LEU A 150 -19.52 -11.45 -18.53
CA LEU A 150 -20.48 -10.33 -18.62
C LEU A 150 -21.37 -10.44 -19.88
N PRO A 151 -22.62 -9.95 -19.81
CA PRO A 151 -23.46 -9.71 -20.97
C PRO A 151 -22.83 -8.73 -21.98
N ASP A 152 -23.20 -8.85 -23.26
CA ASP A 152 -22.58 -8.10 -24.35
C ASP A 152 -22.90 -6.60 -24.30
N ASP A 153 -24.06 -6.21 -23.80
CA ASP A 153 -24.42 -4.80 -23.55
C ASP A 153 -23.47 -4.14 -22.56
N LEU A 154 -23.08 -4.83 -21.48
CA LEU A 154 -22.10 -4.31 -20.54
C LEU A 154 -20.67 -4.30 -21.07
N LYS A 155 -20.27 -5.32 -21.84
CA LYS A 155 -18.96 -5.34 -22.53
C LYS A 155 -18.79 -4.13 -23.44
N ASN A 156 -19.85 -3.78 -24.19
CA ASN A 156 -19.86 -2.62 -25.08
C ASN A 156 -19.69 -1.30 -24.32
N ILE A 157 -20.34 -1.15 -23.15
CA ILE A 157 -20.22 0.05 -22.29
C ILE A 157 -18.81 0.17 -21.71
N LEU A 158 -18.21 -0.95 -21.31
CA LEU A 158 -16.90 -0.97 -20.67
C LEU A 158 -15.73 -0.95 -21.65
N HIS A 159 -16.03 -0.91 -22.96
CA HIS A 159 -15.05 -0.98 -24.06
C HIS A 159 -14.08 -2.17 -23.92
N VAL A 160 -14.59 -3.31 -23.45
CA VAL A 160 -13.85 -4.56 -23.32
C VAL A 160 -14.49 -5.57 -24.26
N SER A 161 -13.89 -5.72 -25.44
CA SER A 161 -14.29 -6.65 -26.50
C SER A 161 -13.30 -7.80 -26.63
#